data_AF-A0A409XDS3-F1
#
_entry.id   AF-A0A409XDS3-F1
#
_cell.length_a   1.000
_cell.length_b   1.000
_cell.length_c   1.000
_cell.angle_alpha   90.00
_cell.angle_beta   90.00
_cell.angle_gamma   90.00
#
_symmetry.space_group_name_H-M   'P 1'
#
loop_
_entity.id
_entity.type
_entity.pdbx_description
1 polymer ?
#
loop_
_entity_poly.entity_id
_entity_poly.type
_entity_poly.pdbx_seq_one_letter_code
_entity_poly.pdbx_strand_id
1 'polypeptide(L)'
;MNSILSIFFILFLNHISTASAFEEANVERDLNYSTRTADTCADPSLAVTYVEAFLASPASSAHALSPRSVFVNLDTTLGNEWQIQGEVFRAWTTAQDFTIPVYQLISPSLVDWLYVASPNGNPPTVTGYNTGGI
;
A
#
# COMPACT_ATOMS: atom_id res chain seq x y z
N MET A 1 -28.01 -33.57 -26.44
CA MET A 1 -26.72 -32.84 -26.39
C MET A 1 -26.78 -31.43 -27.00
N ASN A 2 -27.94 -30.91 -27.44
CA ASN A 2 -28.04 -29.60 -28.10
C ASN A 2 -28.46 -28.43 -27.17
N SER A 3 -28.93 -28.75 -25.95
CA SER A 3 -29.43 -27.73 -25.01
C SER A 3 -28.29 -27.01 -24.26
N ILE A 4 -27.21 -27.72 -23.93
CA ILE A 4 -26.06 -27.16 -23.19
C ILE A 4 -25.25 -26.19 -24.06
N LEU A 5 -25.08 -26.50 -25.35
CA LEU A 5 -24.37 -25.63 -26.29
C LEU A 5 -25.10 -24.30 -26.52
N SER A 6 -26.44 -24.30 -26.47
CA SER A 6 -27.27 -23.10 -26.61
C SER A 6 -27.13 -22.16 -25.41
N ILE A 7 -26.99 -22.70 -24.20
CA ILE A 7 -26.81 -21.90 -22.97
C ILE A 7 -25.44 -21.20 -22.97
N PHE A 8 -24.38 -21.90 -23.39
CA PHE A 8 -23.05 -21.28 -23.51
C PHE A 8 -23.01 -20.18 -24.57
N PHE A 9 -23.74 -20.33 -25.68
CA PHE A 9 -23.81 -19.31 -26.72
C PHE A 9 -24.50 -18.03 -26.21
N ILE A 10 -25.60 -18.15 -25.47
CA ILE A 10 -26.31 -17.00 -24.90
C ILE A 10 -25.46 -16.27 -23.83
N LEU A 11 -24.72 -17.03 -23.00
CA LEU A 11 -23.80 -16.43 -22.02
C LEU A 11 -22.65 -15.67 -22.70
N PHE A 12 -22.08 -16.20 -23.78
CA PHE A 12 -21.02 -15.53 -24.52
C PHE A 12 -21.49 -14.25 -25.23
N LEU A 13 -22.69 -14.24 -25.84
CA LEU A 13 -23.21 -13.05 -26.53
C LEU A 13 -23.61 -11.91 -25.58
N ASN A 14 -24.03 -12.23 -24.35
CA ASN A 14 -24.30 -11.23 -23.31
C ASN A 14 -23.01 -10.55 -22.79
N HIS A 15 -21.87 -11.26 -22.79
CA HIS A 15 -20.58 -10.66 -22.43
C HIS A 15 -19.98 -9.80 -23.54
N ILE A 16 -20.25 -10.09 -24.81
CA ILE A 16 -19.74 -9.28 -25.93
C ILE A 16 -20.51 -7.96 -26.04
N SER A 17 -21.80 -7.95 -25.73
CA SER A 17 -22.64 -6.74 -25.83
C SER A 17 -22.41 -5.72 -24.70
N THR A 18 -21.78 -6.11 -23.60
CA THR A 18 -21.35 -5.17 -22.53
C THR A 18 -19.92 -4.66 -22.73
N ALA A 19 -19.14 -5.26 -23.65
CA ALA A 19 -17.77 -4.85 -23.95
C ALA A 19 -17.65 -3.76 -25.03
N SER A 20 -18.75 -3.42 -25.72
CA SER A 20 -18.74 -2.47 -26.85
C SER A 20 -19.43 -1.14 -26.59
N ALA A 21 -19.77 -0.81 -25.35
CA ALA A 21 -20.12 0.56 -24.96
C ALA A 21 -18.86 1.34 -24.56
N PHE A 22 -17.88 1.43 -25.46
CA PHE A 22 -16.99 2.58 -25.47
C PHE A 22 -17.73 3.68 -26.23
N GLU A 23 -18.45 4.50 -25.47
CA GLU A 23 -18.86 5.80 -25.94
C GLU A 23 -17.57 6.54 -26.34
N GLU A 24 -17.42 6.84 -27.64
CA GLU A 24 -16.49 7.88 -28.08
C GLU A 24 -16.97 9.18 -27.43
N ALA A 25 -16.49 9.43 -26.22
CA ALA A 25 -16.51 10.75 -25.64
C ALA A 25 -15.78 11.64 -26.66
N ASN A 26 -16.54 12.46 -27.37
CA ASN A 26 -16.00 13.62 -28.05
C ASN A 26 -15.41 14.51 -26.95
N VAL A 27 -14.14 14.25 -26.62
CA VAL A 27 -13.37 15.08 -25.71
C VAL A 27 -13.25 16.42 -26.43
N GLU A 28 -14.09 17.38 -26.06
CA GLU A 28 -13.79 18.79 -26.23
C GLU A 28 -12.38 18.97 -25.64
N ARG A 29 -11.39 19.10 -26.53
CA ARG A 29 -10.05 19.50 -26.10
C ARG A 29 -10.19 20.92 -25.61
N ASP A 30 -10.32 21.06 -24.29
CA ASP A 30 -10.08 22.33 -23.63
C ASP A 30 -8.70 22.82 -24.08
N LEU A 31 -8.68 23.86 -24.93
CA LEU A 31 -7.43 24.45 -25.41
C LEU A 31 -6.69 25.20 -24.29
N ASN A 32 -7.32 25.35 -23.12
CA ASN A 32 -6.70 25.77 -21.86
C ASN A 32 -6.29 24.60 -20.97
N TYR A 33 -6.33 23.35 -21.49
CA TYR A 33 -5.70 22.21 -20.84
C TYR A 33 -4.20 22.47 -20.77
N SER A 34 -3.78 23.07 -19.65
CA SER A 34 -2.39 23.00 -19.23
C SER A 34 -2.10 21.53 -19.03
N THR A 35 -1.18 20.97 -19.83
CA THR A 35 -0.56 19.70 -19.48
C THR A 35 -0.12 19.80 -18.02
N ARG A 36 -0.32 18.73 -17.24
CA ARG A 36 0.30 18.66 -15.91
C ARG A 36 1.75 19.09 -16.09
N THR A 37 2.19 20.02 -15.25
CA THR A 37 3.60 20.36 -15.13
C THR A 37 4.40 19.06 -15.08
N ALA A 38 5.65 19.04 -15.56
CA ALA A 38 6.52 17.86 -15.43
C ALA A 38 6.31 17.21 -14.06
N ASP A 39 6.15 15.87 -13.99
CA ASP A 39 5.80 15.12 -12.78
C ASP A 39 6.75 15.51 -11.63
N THR A 40 6.32 16.51 -10.86
CA THR A 40 7.00 17.05 -9.67
C THR A 40 6.27 16.58 -8.43
N CYS A 41 5.44 15.55 -8.56
CA CYS A 41 4.74 14.90 -7.46
C CYS A 41 5.15 13.44 -7.43
N ALA A 42 5.17 12.85 -6.24
CA ALA A 42 5.36 11.41 -6.10
C ALA A 42 4.29 10.62 -6.85
N ASP A 43 4.69 9.53 -7.52
CA ASP A 43 3.81 8.73 -8.37
C ASP A 43 2.84 7.89 -7.50
N PRO A 44 1.54 8.20 -7.45
CA PRO A 44 0.60 7.48 -6.59
C PRO A 44 0.35 6.03 -7.04
N SER A 45 0.77 5.63 -8.24
CA SER A 45 0.70 4.24 -8.71
C SER A 45 1.70 3.33 -8.01
N LEU A 46 2.78 3.89 -7.47
CA LEU A 46 3.82 3.16 -6.73
C LEU A 46 3.51 3.03 -5.23
N ALA A 47 2.51 3.75 -4.72
CA ALA A 47 2.14 3.72 -3.31
C ALA A 47 1.38 2.43 -2.97
N VAL A 48 1.83 1.72 -1.93
CA VAL A 48 1.22 0.48 -1.43
C VAL A 48 0.50 0.72 -0.12
N THR A 49 -0.43 -0.17 0.22
CA THR A 49 -1.16 -0.13 1.48
C THR A 49 -0.32 -0.70 2.61
N TYR A 50 -0.18 0.08 3.68
CA TYR A 50 0.39 -0.35 4.95
C TYR A 50 -0.73 -0.82 5.87
N VAL A 51 -0.44 -1.88 6.63
CA VAL A 51 -1.32 -2.40 7.69
C VAL A 51 -0.65 -2.25 9.05
N GLU A 52 -1.46 -2.20 10.09
CA GLU A 52 -1.01 -2.29 11.48
C GLU A 52 -1.13 -3.73 11.98
N ALA A 53 -0.12 -4.20 12.70
CA ALA A 53 -0.11 -5.53 13.31
C ALA A 53 0.66 -5.54 14.64
N PHE A 54 0.38 -6.51 15.50
CA PHE A 54 1.13 -6.75 16.75
C PHE A 54 1.49 -8.24 16.88
N LEU A 55 2.47 -8.60 17.72
CA LEU A 55 2.84 -10.00 17.93
C LEU A 55 1.91 -10.65 18.97
N ALA A 56 1.31 -11.80 18.62
CA ALA A 56 0.47 -12.54 19.58
C ALA A 56 1.25 -13.05 20.81
N SER A 57 2.52 -13.39 20.64
CA SER A 57 3.35 -14.00 21.68
C SER A 57 4.85 -13.74 21.48
N PRO A 58 5.64 -13.56 22.56
CA PRO A 58 5.20 -13.31 23.92
C PRO A 58 5.03 -11.81 24.16
N ALA A 59 3.81 -11.38 24.51
CA ALA A 59 3.49 -10.09 25.15
C ALA A 59 3.99 -8.78 24.49
N SER A 60 4.44 -8.79 23.24
CA SER A 60 4.71 -7.56 22.50
C SER A 60 3.40 -7.00 21.96
N SER A 61 2.80 -6.07 22.71
CA SER A 61 1.73 -5.20 22.22
C SER A 61 2.27 -4.06 21.36
N ALA A 62 3.54 -4.08 20.98
CA ALA A 62 4.07 -3.08 20.09
C ALA A 62 3.38 -3.24 18.74
N HIS A 63 2.97 -2.11 18.18
CA HIS A 63 2.25 -2.07 16.91
C HIS A 63 3.27 -1.74 15.82
N ALA A 64 3.38 -2.62 14.84
CA ALA A 64 4.22 -2.43 13.68
C ALA A 64 3.38 -2.03 12.46
N LEU A 65 3.97 -1.22 11.59
CA LEU A 65 3.38 -0.76 10.34
C LEU A 65 4.22 -1.29 9.17
N SER A 66 3.62 -2.07 8.29
CA SER A 66 4.31 -2.59 7.10
C SER A 66 3.29 -3.05 6.05
N PRO A 67 3.66 -3.26 4.77
CA PRO A 67 2.76 -3.93 3.84
C PRO A 67 2.40 -5.33 4.35
N ARG A 68 1.16 -5.76 4.11
CA ARG A 68 0.66 -7.07 4.57
C ARG A 68 1.58 -8.24 4.19
N SER A 69 2.18 -8.18 3.01
CA SER A 69 3.10 -9.22 2.53
C SER A 69 4.34 -9.40 3.41
N VAL A 70 4.80 -8.35 4.08
CA VAL A 70 5.94 -8.41 5.00
C VAL A 70 5.57 -9.23 6.23
N PHE A 71 4.44 -8.95 6.87
CA PHE A 71 3.99 -9.74 8.03
C PHE A 71 3.78 -11.22 7.69
N VAL A 72 3.14 -11.52 6.55
CA VAL A 72 2.96 -12.90 6.08
C VAL A 72 4.30 -13.59 5.83
N ASN A 73 5.29 -12.87 5.27
CA ASN A 73 6.63 -13.42 5.09
C ASN A 73 7.31 -13.70 6.43
N LEU A 74 7.18 -12.81 7.42
CA LEU A 74 7.79 -13.00 8.74
C LEU A 74 7.14 -14.15 9.51
N ASP A 75 5.82 -14.33 9.43
CA ASP A 75 5.13 -15.48 10.02
C ASP A 75 5.63 -16.79 9.39
N THR A 76 5.80 -16.82 8.06
CA THR A 76 6.21 -18.03 7.34
C THR A 76 7.70 -18.36 7.44
N THR A 77 8.57 -17.34 7.56
CA THR A 77 10.03 -17.53 7.54
C THR A 77 10.67 -17.52 8.93
N LEU A 78 10.11 -16.78 9.89
CA LEU A 78 10.62 -16.66 11.25
C LEU A 78 9.72 -17.32 12.31
N GLY A 79 8.54 -17.81 11.92
CA GLY A 79 7.58 -18.41 12.85
C GLY A 79 6.96 -17.37 13.79
N ASN A 80 6.90 -16.11 13.35
CA ASN A 80 6.15 -15.09 14.07
C ASN A 80 4.65 -15.38 14.02
N GLU A 81 3.89 -14.72 14.90
CA GLU A 81 2.44 -14.86 15.00
C GLU A 81 1.79 -13.47 14.95
N TRP A 82 2.05 -12.72 13.87
CA TRP A 82 1.52 -11.37 13.70
C TRP A 82 -0.02 -11.37 13.60
N GLN A 83 -0.65 -10.52 14.40
CA GLN A 83 -2.09 -10.27 14.38
C GLN A 83 -2.36 -8.96 13.63
N ILE A 84 -2.82 -9.07 12.39
CA ILE A 84 -3.11 -7.91 11.53
C ILE A 84 -4.44 -7.28 11.94
N GLN A 85 -4.41 -5.98 12.23
CA GLN A 85 -5.58 -5.20 12.65
C GLN A 85 -6.32 -4.57 11.46
N GLY A 86 -5.62 -4.19 10.40
CA GLY A 86 -6.23 -3.60 9.21
C GLY A 86 -5.34 -2.63 8.47
N GLU A 87 -5.86 -2.12 7.35
CA GLU A 87 -5.21 -1.10 6.53
C GLU A 87 -5.26 0.27 7.22
N VAL A 88 -4.16 1.01 7.21
CA VAL A 88 -4.03 2.28 7.95
C VAL A 88 -3.75 3.47 7.03
N PHE A 89 -2.84 3.34 6.06
CA PHE A 89 -2.50 4.38 5.11
C PHE A 89 -1.86 3.79 3.85
N ARG A 90 -1.68 4.63 2.83
CA ARG A 90 -0.88 4.31 1.64
C ARG A 90 0.42 5.12 1.65
N ALA A 91 1.53 4.46 1.37
CA ALA A 91 2.85 5.09 1.27
C ALA A 91 3.73 4.37 0.26
N TRP A 92 4.83 5.00 -0.12
CA TRP A 92 5.83 4.41 -0.98
C TRP A 92 6.83 3.60 -0.16
N THR A 93 7.20 2.43 -0.67
CA THR A 93 8.24 1.58 -0.05
C THR A 93 9.65 2.11 -0.29
N THR A 94 9.81 3.04 -1.23
CA THR A 94 11.05 3.74 -1.54
C THR A 94 10.83 5.25 -1.50
N ALA A 95 11.91 6.00 -1.26
CA ALA A 95 11.84 7.46 -1.27
C ALA A 95 11.31 7.96 -2.63
N GLN A 96 10.41 8.93 -2.59
CA GLN A 96 9.91 9.64 -3.76
C GLN A 96 10.17 11.13 -3.62
N ASP A 97 10.35 11.80 -4.75
CA ASP A 97 10.52 13.25 -4.76
C ASP A 97 9.30 13.95 -4.14
N PHE A 98 9.55 15.03 -3.40
CA PHE A 98 8.52 15.86 -2.75
C PHE A 98 7.66 15.11 -1.72
N THR A 99 8.20 14.05 -1.10
CA THR A 99 7.57 13.34 0.02
C THR A 99 8.31 13.55 1.33
N ILE A 100 7.60 13.29 2.44
CA ILE A 100 8.17 13.30 3.78
C ILE A 100 8.39 11.84 4.21
N PRO A 101 9.63 11.38 4.43
CA PRO A 101 9.86 10.01 4.86
C PRO A 101 9.38 9.78 6.29
N VAL A 102 8.88 8.57 6.55
CA VAL A 102 8.53 8.09 7.88
C VAL A 102 9.60 7.10 8.33
N TYR A 103 10.17 7.33 9.50
CA TYR A 103 11.15 6.45 10.11
C TYR A 103 10.51 5.61 11.21
N GLN A 104 10.80 4.32 11.21
CA GLN A 104 10.59 3.47 12.37
C GLN A 104 11.78 3.63 13.31
N LEU A 105 11.51 3.92 14.58
CA LEU A 105 12.48 3.91 15.66
C LEU A 105 12.14 2.76 16.61
N ILE A 106 13.14 2.09 17.16
CA ILE A 106 13.00 0.91 18.03
C ILE A 106 13.55 1.27 19.41
N SER A 107 12.79 0.97 20.47
CA SER A 107 13.32 0.96 21.83
C SER A 107 13.70 -0.49 22.20
N PRO A 108 15.01 -0.84 22.26
CA PRO A 108 15.43 -2.20 22.57
C PRO A 108 15.05 -2.62 24.00
N SER A 109 14.94 -1.65 24.91
CA SER A 109 14.59 -1.89 26.31
C SER A 109 13.10 -2.16 26.51
N LEU A 110 12.24 -1.53 25.71
CA LEU A 110 10.78 -1.64 25.85
C LEU A 110 10.17 -2.60 24.82
N VAL A 111 10.94 -3.03 23.82
CA VAL A 111 10.47 -3.81 22.67
C VAL A 111 9.30 -3.08 22.01
N ASP A 112 9.50 -1.79 21.75
CA ASP A 112 8.47 -0.86 21.27
C ASP A 112 8.92 -0.13 20.00
N TRP A 113 7.96 0.31 19.19
CA TRP A 113 8.16 0.98 17.92
C TRP A 113 7.52 2.36 17.91
N LEU A 114 8.27 3.34 17.42
CA LEU A 114 7.82 4.71 17.24
C LEU A 114 7.99 5.12 15.78
N TYR A 115 6.93 5.65 15.17
CA TYR A 115 6.95 6.11 13.78
C TYR A 115 6.96 7.63 13.73
N VAL A 116 7.99 8.21 13.11
CA VAL A 116 8.18 9.66 13.07
C VAL A 116 8.42 10.12 11.64
N ALA A 117 7.60 11.07 11.19
CA ALA A 117 7.82 11.77 9.93
C ALA A 117 9.02 12.72 10.06
N SER A 118 9.96 12.65 9.12
CA SER A 118 11.15 13.50 9.11
C SER A 118 11.04 14.61 8.07
N PRO A 119 10.81 15.87 8.49
CA PRO A 119 10.65 16.99 7.55
C PRO A 119 11.94 17.35 6.80
N ASN A 120 13.11 16.90 7.28
CA ASN A 120 14.41 17.19 6.68
C ASN A 120 15.05 15.98 5.97
N GLY A 121 14.33 14.86 5.89
CA GLY A 121 14.80 13.64 5.24
C GLY A 121 15.88 12.87 6.00
N ASN A 122 16.27 13.28 7.20
CA ASN A 122 17.24 12.58 8.03
C ASN A 122 16.53 11.80 9.16
N PRO A 123 17.07 10.64 9.62
CA PRO A 123 16.48 9.92 10.75
C PRO A 123 16.35 10.82 11.99
N PRO A 124 15.14 10.99 12.56
CA PRO A 124 14.94 11.75 13.79
C PRO A 124 15.65 11.09 14.98
N THR A 125 16.14 11.89 15.92
CA THR A 125 16.69 11.39 17.20
C THR A 125 15.65 11.53 18.30
N VAL A 126 15.29 10.41 18.92
CA VAL A 126 14.38 10.36 20.07
C VAL A 126 15.06 9.61 21.20
N THR A 127 15.14 10.22 22.38
CA THR A 127 15.80 9.61 23.54
C THR A 127 15.17 8.27 23.88
N GLY A 128 16.00 7.22 24.03
CA GLY A 128 15.54 5.86 24.33
C GLY A 128 15.14 5.03 23.11
N TYR A 129 15.25 5.59 21.91
CA TYR A 129 14.98 4.91 20.64
C TYR A 129 16.18 4.99 19.70
N ASN A 130 16.40 3.92 18.94
CA ASN A 130 17.39 3.83 17.86
C ASN A 130 16.66 3.77 16.52
N THR A 131 17.32 4.13 15.42
CA THR A 131 16.76 3.93 14.07
C THR A 131 16.52 2.45 13.80
N GLY A 132 15.30 2.09 13.41
CA GLY A 132 14.90 0.78 12.94
C GLY A 132 14.77 0.72 11.41
N GLY A 133 14.32 -0.42 10.91
CA GLY A 133 13.92 -0.61 9.51
C GLY A 133 12.43 -0.90 9.40
N ILE A 134 11.84 -0.49 8.27
CA ILE A 134 10.48 -0.86 7.85
C ILE A 134 10.54 -1.82 6.68
#